data_AF-A0A4Q2LLT8-F1
#
_entry.id   AF-A0A4Q2LLT8-F1
#
_cell.length_a   1.000
_cell.length_b   1.000
_cell.length_c   1.000
_cell.angle_alpha   90.00
_cell.angle_beta   90.00
_cell.angle_gamma   90.00
#
_symmetry.space_group_name_H-M   'P 1'
#
loop_
_entity.id
_entity.type
_entity.pdbx_description
1 polymer ?
#
loop_
_entity_poly.entity_id
_entity_poly.type
_entity_poly.pdbx_seq_one_letter_code
_entity_poly.pdbx_strand_id
1 'polypeptide(L)'
;MMRIGEIAVGWSIYFSSNKEIKDTEIDQIVENLPKKFSFSLGNHRQPWGWSTGADISRRYENSISLSGSYGASGQIAEAYSEFLKVELEKYDHRIKVKYNL
;
A
#
# COMPACT_ATOMS: atom_id res chain seq x y z
N MET A 1 24.51 -6.44 16.03
CA MET A 1 23.72 -7.05 14.94
C MET A 1 22.33 -7.38 15.49
N MET A 2 21.41 -6.42 15.47
CA MET A 2 20.04 -6.62 15.96
C MET A 2 19.21 -7.18 14.80
N ARG A 3 18.65 -8.38 14.98
CA ARG A 3 17.48 -8.79 14.21
C ARG A 3 16.32 -7.97 14.75
N ILE A 4 15.85 -7.02 13.95
CA ILE A 4 14.67 -6.22 14.28
C ILE A 4 13.49 -7.17 14.13
N GLY A 5 13.07 -7.75 15.25
CA GLY A 5 11.87 -8.56 15.35
C GLY A 5 10.67 -7.71 14.97
N GLU A 6 9.85 -8.25 14.08
CA GLU A 6 8.54 -7.74 13.69
C GLU A 6 7.70 -7.44 14.94
N ILE A 7 7.53 -6.17 15.27
CA ILE A 7 6.40 -5.71 16.09
C ILE A 7 5.41 -5.11 15.09
N ALA A 8 4.68 -5.97 14.39
CA ALA A 8 3.55 -5.54 13.59
C ALA A 8 2.33 -5.35 14.50
N VAL A 9 2.22 -4.17 15.12
CA VAL A 9 0.99 -3.71 15.81
C VAL A 9 -0.07 -3.22 14.79
N GLY A 10 -0.18 -3.93 13.66
CA GLY A 10 -1.10 -3.60 12.56
C GLY A 10 -1.30 -4.73 11.56
N TRP A 11 -2.17 -4.51 10.59
CA TRP A 11 -2.41 -5.43 9.48
C TRP A 11 -1.45 -5.16 8.32
N SER A 12 -1.24 -6.14 7.45
CA SER A 12 -0.43 -6.00 6.24
C SER A 12 -1.05 -6.73 5.06
N ILE A 13 -1.16 -6.03 3.93
CA ILE A 13 -1.68 -6.57 2.68
C ILE A 13 -0.58 -6.48 1.64
N TYR A 14 -0.32 -7.57 0.94
CA TYR A 14 0.77 -7.70 0.00
C TYR A 14 0.24 -7.78 -1.41
N PHE A 15 0.84 -7.03 -2.32
CA PHE A 15 0.49 -6.97 -3.74
C PHE A 15 1.67 -7.48 -4.55
N SER A 16 1.42 -8.42 -5.45
CA SER A 16 2.40 -8.93 -6.40
C SER A 16 1.89 -8.77 -7.81
N SER A 17 2.69 -8.16 -8.67
CA SER A 17 2.40 -7.88 -10.06
C SER A 17 3.15 -8.83 -11.00
N ASN A 18 2.60 -9.04 -12.20
CA ASN A 18 3.26 -9.73 -13.32
C ASN A 18 4.42 -8.93 -13.93
N LYS A 19 4.52 -7.63 -13.66
CA LYS A 19 5.57 -6.72 -14.14
C LYS A 19 6.02 -5.75 -13.06
N GLU A 20 7.14 -5.08 -13.27
CA GLU A 20 7.62 -4.02 -12.37
C GLU A 20 6.53 -2.96 -12.16
N ILE A 21 6.28 -2.61 -10.90
CA ILE A 21 5.40 -1.51 -10.52
C ILE A 21 6.28 -0.25 -10.46
N LYS A 22 6.02 0.76 -11.27
CA LYS A 22 6.84 1.97 -11.28
C LYS A 22 6.43 2.90 -10.15
N ASP A 23 7.40 3.58 -9.55
CA ASP A 23 7.09 4.57 -8.52
C ASP A 23 6.17 5.67 -9.04
N THR A 24 6.32 6.06 -10.31
CA THR A 24 5.46 7.07 -10.95
C THR A 24 4.00 6.63 -11.06
N GLU A 25 3.74 5.32 -11.14
CA GLU A 25 2.37 4.79 -11.14
C GLU A 25 1.77 4.95 -9.75
N ILE A 26 2.53 4.62 -8.70
CA ILE A 26 2.08 4.81 -7.32
C ILE A 26 1.93 6.28 -6.95
N ASP A 27 2.84 7.16 -7.41
CA ASP A 27 2.72 8.61 -7.23
C ASP A 27 1.37 9.11 -7.77
N GLN A 28 1.01 8.74 -9.01
CA GLN A 28 -0.27 9.13 -9.62
C GLN A 28 -1.48 8.58 -8.84
N ILE A 29 -1.38 7.36 -8.32
CA ILE A 29 -2.45 6.75 -7.51
C ILE A 29 -2.61 7.49 -6.17
N VAL A 30 -1.50 7.84 -5.53
CA VAL A 30 -1.47 8.54 -4.24
C VAL A 30 -1.94 10.00 -4.37
N GLU A 31 -1.68 10.66 -5.49
CA GLU A 31 -2.20 12.00 -5.82
C GLU A 31 -3.72 12.00 -5.97
N ASN A 32 -4.29 10.91 -6.52
CA ASN A 32 -5.73 10.76 -6.75
C ASN A 32 -6.44 9.96 -5.65
N LEU A 33 -5.81 9.81 -4.49
CA LEU A 33 -6.31 8.96 -3.43
C LEU A 33 -7.61 9.54 -2.82
N PRO A 34 -8.69 8.74 -2.70
CA PRO A 34 -9.90 9.16 -1.99
C PRO A 34 -9.58 9.64 -0.58
N LYS A 35 -10.19 10.75 -0.14
CA LYS A 35 -9.92 11.38 1.17
C LYS A 35 -9.98 10.43 2.36
N LYS A 36 -10.84 9.39 2.31
CA LYS A 36 -10.96 8.35 3.35
C LYS A 36 -9.71 7.47 3.52
N PHE A 37 -8.85 7.43 2.52
CA PHE A 37 -7.59 6.68 2.51
C PHE A 37 -6.39 7.61 2.66
N SER A 38 -6.59 8.93 2.62
CA SER A 38 -5.52 9.92 2.71
C SER A 38 -5.20 10.27 4.15
N PHE A 39 -3.94 10.65 4.37
CA PHE A 39 -3.54 11.23 5.64
C PHE A 39 -4.13 12.65 5.78
N SER A 40 -4.49 13.05 6.99
CA SER A 40 -5.16 14.34 7.23
C SER A 40 -4.32 15.56 6.84
N LEU A 41 -2.99 15.42 6.86
CA LEU A 41 -2.02 16.46 6.47
C LEU A 41 -1.49 16.26 5.04
N GLY A 42 -2.19 15.46 4.22
CA GLY A 42 -1.79 15.12 2.86
C GLY A 42 -0.88 13.90 2.79
N ASN A 43 -0.83 13.30 1.60
CA ASN A 43 -0.02 12.12 1.32
C ASN A 43 1.39 12.54 0.91
N HIS A 44 2.41 11.82 1.36
CA HIS A 44 3.80 12.19 1.12
C HIS A 44 4.65 10.98 0.75
N ARG A 45 5.49 11.14 -0.27
CA ARG A 45 6.52 10.17 -0.61
C ARG A 45 7.66 10.22 0.41
N GLN A 46 8.21 9.07 0.81
CA GLN A 46 9.45 9.01 1.59
C GLN A 46 10.37 7.88 1.07
N PRO A 47 11.59 7.70 1.62
CA PRO A 47 12.57 6.74 1.09
C PRO A 47 12.11 5.27 0.99
N TRP A 48 11.11 4.88 1.78
CA TRP A 48 10.58 3.52 1.88
C TRP A 48 9.28 3.24 1.10
N GLY A 49 8.77 4.19 0.27
CA GLY A 49 7.38 4.20 -0.23
C GLY A 49 6.60 5.52 -0.01
N TRP A 50 5.34 5.43 0.45
CA TRP A 50 4.39 6.54 0.59
C TRP A 50 3.62 6.46 1.91
N SER A 51 3.58 7.57 2.65
CA SER A 51 2.69 7.73 3.79
C SER A 51 1.36 8.31 3.33
N THR A 52 0.29 7.57 3.60
CA THR A 52 -1.11 7.99 3.39
C THR A 52 -1.89 7.71 4.68
N GLY A 53 -3.21 7.48 4.62
CA GLY A 53 -3.97 6.93 5.74
C GLY A 53 -3.49 5.52 6.15
N ALA A 54 -2.77 4.83 5.27
CA ALA A 54 -1.94 3.66 5.57
C ALA A 54 -0.60 3.80 4.82
N ASP A 55 0.44 3.11 5.26
CA ASP A 55 1.73 3.16 4.58
C ASP A 55 1.73 2.18 3.40
N ILE A 56 2.08 2.69 2.22
CA ILE A 56 2.41 1.88 1.05
C ILE A 56 3.92 1.75 0.99
N SER A 57 4.47 0.55 1.13
CA SER A 57 5.91 0.32 1.13
C SER A 57 6.36 -0.48 -0.07
N ARG A 58 7.54 -0.13 -0.59
CA ARG A 58 8.26 -0.90 -1.60
C ARG A 58 8.77 -2.20 -0.96
N ARG A 59 8.56 -3.35 -1.62
CA ARG A 59 9.14 -4.63 -1.20
C ARG A 59 10.18 -5.12 -2.20
N TYR A 60 9.73 -5.32 -3.45
CA TYR A 60 10.55 -5.68 -4.61
C TYR A 60 10.08 -4.90 -5.84
N GLU A 61 10.79 -5.01 -6.97
CA GLU A 61 10.45 -4.31 -8.22
C GLU A 61 8.98 -4.53 -8.66
N ASN A 62 8.46 -5.74 -8.49
CA ASN A 62 7.10 -6.11 -8.85
C ASN A 62 6.14 -6.25 -7.65
N SER A 63 6.50 -5.72 -6.47
CA SER A 63 5.66 -5.86 -5.28
C SER A 63 5.71 -4.67 -4.33
N ILE A 64 4.56 -4.43 -3.72
CA ILE A 64 4.35 -3.43 -2.67
C ILE A 64 3.59 -4.07 -1.52
N SER A 65 3.62 -3.44 -0.36
CA SER A 65 2.75 -3.77 0.76
C SER A 65 1.98 -2.53 1.22
N LEU A 66 0.76 -2.74 1.69
CA LEU A 66 -0.05 -1.77 2.41
C LEU A 66 -0.09 -2.19 3.87
N SER A 67 0.28 -1.29 4.78
CA SER A 67 0.27 -1.55 6.22
C SER A 67 -0.37 -0.40 6.98
N GLY A 68 -1.19 -0.72 7.97
CA GLY A 68 -1.87 0.26 8.82
C GLY A 68 -2.01 -0.23 10.25
N SER A 69 -2.23 0.70 11.18
CA SER A 69 -2.51 0.34 12.59
C SER A 69 -3.93 -0.23 12.72
N TYR A 70 -4.15 -1.10 13.72
CA TYR A 70 -5.46 -1.73 14.00
C TYR A 70 -6.61 -0.74 14.32
N GLY A 71 -6.34 0.57 14.42
CA GLY A 71 -7.36 1.60 14.54
C GLY A 71 -8.19 1.80 13.25
N ALA A 72 -7.65 1.40 12.09
CA ALA A 72 -8.42 1.30 10.85
C ALA A 72 -9.12 -0.06 10.82
N SER A 73 -10.46 -0.07 10.83
CA SER A 73 -11.26 -1.30 10.76
C SER A 73 -10.88 -2.15 9.55
N GLY A 74 -10.99 -3.48 9.64
CA GLY A 74 -10.67 -4.40 8.53
C GLY A 74 -11.39 -4.05 7.22
N GLN A 75 -12.59 -3.46 7.30
CA GLN A 75 -13.32 -2.94 6.14
C GLN A 75 -12.60 -1.80 5.40
N ILE A 76 -11.89 -0.92 6.13
CA ILE A 76 -11.08 0.15 5.52
C ILE A 76 -9.86 -0.48 4.84
N ALA A 77 -9.22 -1.47 5.47
CA ALA A 77 -8.07 -2.18 4.91
C ALA A 77 -8.43 -2.90 3.60
N GLU A 78 -9.55 -3.63 3.58
CA GLU A 78 -10.07 -4.31 2.39
C GLU A 78 -10.43 -3.30 1.29
N ALA A 79 -11.21 -2.25 1.63
CA ALA A 79 -11.60 -1.24 0.65
C ALA A 79 -10.39 -0.49 0.07
N TYR A 80 -9.36 -0.23 0.87
CA TYR A 80 -8.14 0.41 0.38
C TYR A 80 -7.36 -0.57 -0.50
N SER A 81 -7.25 -1.84 -0.11
CA SER A 81 -6.58 -2.83 -0.95
C SER A 81 -7.24 -3.04 -2.31
N GLU A 82 -8.57 -3.06 -2.36
CA GLU A 82 -9.31 -3.17 -3.62
C GLU A 82 -9.11 -1.94 -4.49
N PHE A 83 -9.11 -0.74 -3.89
CA PHE A 83 -8.80 0.50 -4.62
C PHE A 83 -7.40 0.44 -5.26
N LEU A 84 -6.36 0.10 -4.48
CA LEU A 84 -4.99 0.01 -5.00
C LEU A 84 -4.86 -1.02 -6.12
N LYS A 85 -5.51 -2.17 -5.95
CA LYS A 85 -5.53 -3.23 -6.96
C LYS A 85 -6.14 -2.70 -8.27
N VAL A 86 -7.33 -2.12 -8.22
CA VAL A 86 -8.04 -1.60 -9.40
C VAL A 86 -7.22 -0.52 -10.09
N GLU A 87 -6.63 0.41 -9.34
CA GLU A 87 -5.81 1.47 -9.94
C GLU A 87 -4.54 0.92 -10.60
N LEU A 88 -3.85 -0.04 -9.99
CA LEU A 88 -2.71 -0.73 -10.63
C LEU A 88 -3.14 -1.49 -11.88
N GLU A 89 -4.29 -2.14 -11.87
CA GLU A 89 -4.79 -2.86 -13.05
C GLU A 89 -5.07 -1.93 -14.25
N LYS A 90 -5.31 -0.63 -14.04
CA LYS A 90 -5.38 0.37 -15.13
C LYS A 90 -4.05 0.57 -15.87
N TYR A 91 -2.93 0.27 -15.22
CA TYR A 91 -1.60 0.28 -15.83
C TYR A 91 -1.23 -1.09 -16.40
N ASP A 92 -2.21 -1.98 -16.68
CA ASP A 92 -2.01 -3.32 -17.24
C ASP A 92 -1.19 -4.25 -16.31
N HIS A 93 -1.26 -4.02 -15.00
CA HIS A 93 -0.81 -4.99 -14.02
C HIS A 93 -1.84 -6.11 -13.85
N ARG A 94 -1.37 -7.32 -13.55
CA ARG A 94 -2.19 -8.41 -13.02
C ARG A 94 -1.79 -8.63 -11.57
N ILE A 95 -2.66 -8.22 -10.66
CA ILE A 95 -2.33 -8.11 -9.24
C ILE A 95 -2.84 -9.32 -8.47
N LYS A 96 -1.95 -9.97 -7.73
CA LYS A 96 -2.29 -10.95 -6.69
C LYS A 96 -2.21 -10.27 -5.33
N VAL A 97 -3.26 -10.44 -4.52
CA VAL A 97 -3.35 -9.86 -3.18
C VAL A 97 -3.28 -10.95 -2.13
N LYS A 98 -2.43 -10.78 -1.11
CA LYS A 98 -2.36 -11.65 0.06
C LYS A 98 -2.61 -10.82 1.32
N TYR A 99 -3.65 -11.20 2.05
CA TYR A 99 -4.06 -10.56 3.30
C TYR A 99 -3.34 -11.22 4.49
N ASN A 100 -2.79 -10.40 5.37
CA ASN A 100 -2.32 -10.78 6.70
C ASN A 100 -2.97 -9.81 7.69
N LEU A 101 -4.21 -10.12 8.07
CA LEU A 101 -5.06 -9.32 8.95
C LEU A 101 -4.83 -9.69 10.41
#